data_AF-A0A932GQQ2-F1
#
_entry.id   AF-A0A932GQQ2-F1
#
_cell.length_a   1.000
_cell.length_b   1.000
_cell.length_c   1.000
_cell.angle_alpha   90.00
_cell.angle_beta   90.00
_cell.angle_gamma   90.00
#
_symmetry.space_group_name_H-M   'P 1'
#
loop_
_entity.id
_entity.type
_entity.pdbx_description
1 polymer ?
#
loop_
_entity_poly.entity_id
_entity_poly.type
_entity_poly.pdbx_seq_one_letter_code
_entity_poly.pdbx_strand_id
1 'polypeptide(L)'
;MQNYDEVEHLVKRLLKKLSIPAQVTAGWSYDDGAYLVYLMANTREATVSIPPDLVEDALTGGKRLSELEGLVQRGAARLQKEAHYLKTDVKLMDRWSS
;
A
#
# COMPACT_ATOMS: atom_id res chain seq x y z
N MET A 1 -3.26 0.36 24.05
CA MET A 1 -2.52 1.26 23.14
C MET A 1 -2.71 0.70 21.74
N GLN A 2 -3.20 1.48 20.78
CA GLN A 2 -3.33 1.02 19.39
C GLN A 2 -1.99 1.26 18.67
N ASN A 3 -1.47 0.23 17.98
CA ASN A 3 -0.08 0.17 17.52
C ASN A 3 0.14 0.77 16.11
N TYR A 4 -0.44 1.95 15.85
CA TYR A 4 -0.45 2.55 14.50
C TYR A 4 0.94 2.80 13.94
N ASP A 5 1.85 3.34 14.74
CA ASP A 5 3.23 3.63 14.32
C ASP A 5 4.00 2.35 13.94
N GLU A 6 3.76 1.25 14.65
CA GLU A 6 4.40 -0.04 14.38
C GLU A 6 3.90 -0.65 13.07
N VAL A 7 2.58 -0.57 12.82
CA VAL A 7 1.97 -1.00 11.56
C VAL A 7 2.50 -0.18 10.40
N GLU A 8 2.54 1.15 10.53
CA GLU A 8 3.13 2.01 9.50
C GLU A 8 4.59 1.66 9.24
N HIS A 9 5.39 1.49 10.30
CA HIS A 9 6.81 1.18 10.17
C HIS A 9 7.03 -0.17 9.48
N LEU A 10 6.25 -1.17 9.85
CA LEU A 10 6.26 -2.50 9.25
C LEU A 10 5.95 -2.43 7.76
N VAL A 11 4.87 -1.77 7.37
CA VAL A 11 4.47 -1.64 5.96
C VAL A 11 5.48 -0.78 5.17
N LYS A 12 6.00 0.31 5.76
CA LYS A 12 7.08 1.12 5.16
C LYS A 12 8.32 0.28 4.86
N ARG A 13 8.72 -0.62 5.77
CA ARG A 13 9.85 -1.56 5.55
C ARG A 13 9.57 -2.51 4.39
N LEU A 14 8.35 -3.04 4.29
CA LEU A 14 7.96 -3.94 3.21
C LEU A 14 7.97 -3.24 1.85
N LEU A 15 7.42 -2.03 1.76
CA LEU A 15 7.46 -1.23 0.51
C LEU A 15 8.89 -0.88 0.10
N LYS A 16 9.76 -0.59 1.07
CA LYS A 16 11.19 -0.36 0.83
C LYS A 16 11.87 -1.59 0.22
N LYS A 17 11.57 -2.80 0.72
CA LYS A 17 12.08 -4.07 0.14
C LYS A 17 11.61 -4.27 -1.30
N LEU A 18 10.39 -3.82 -1.63
CA LEU A 18 9.82 -3.89 -2.97
C LEU A 18 10.27 -2.75 -3.91
N SER A 19 11.07 -1.80 -3.42
CA SER A 19 11.48 -0.59 -4.16
C SER A 19 10.29 0.25 -4.66
N ILE A 20 9.21 0.30 -3.88
CA ILE A 20 8.00 1.05 -4.23
C ILE A 20 7.96 2.34 -3.40
N PRO A 21 8.11 3.53 -4.01
CA PRO A 21 8.01 4.80 -3.30
C PRO A 21 6.54 5.10 -3.01
N ALA A 22 6.12 4.95 -1.76
CA ALA A 22 4.79 5.31 -1.29
C ALA A 22 4.86 5.88 0.12
N GLN A 23 4.02 6.89 0.38
CA GLN A 23 3.69 7.32 1.74
C GLN A 23 2.72 6.30 2.34
N VAL A 24 2.79 6.14 3.66
CA VAL A 24 2.00 5.13 4.39
C VAL A 24 1.39 5.80 5.60
N THR A 25 0.08 5.65 5.76
CA THR A 25 -0.67 6.05 6.94
C THR A 25 -1.52 4.89 7.42
N ALA A 26 -1.55 4.61 8.72
CA ALA A 26 -2.38 3.56 9.28
C ALA A 26 -3.52 4.12 10.14
N GLY A 27 -4.67 3.45 10.08
CA GLY A 27 -5.82 3.69 10.95
C GLY A 27 -6.46 2.37 11.37
N TRP A 28 -7.51 2.45 12.19
CA TRP A 28 -8.31 1.30 12.59
C TRP A 28 -9.71 1.42 12.00
N SER A 29 -10.21 0.36 11.38
CA SER A 29 -11.61 0.22 10.99
C SER A 29 -12.34 -0.61 12.03
N TYR A 30 -13.35 0.00 12.67
CA TYR A 30 -14.23 -0.72 13.60
C TYR A 30 -15.16 -1.70 12.88
N ASP A 31 -15.54 -1.37 11.64
CA ASP A 31 -16.41 -2.22 10.82
C ASP A 31 -15.68 -3.47 10.34
N ASP A 32 -14.41 -3.32 9.92
CA ASP A 32 -13.60 -4.43 9.44
C ASP A 32 -12.84 -5.18 10.55
N GLY A 33 -12.77 -4.58 11.75
CA GLY A 33 -11.97 -5.12 12.85
C GLY A 33 -10.48 -5.26 12.49
N ALA A 34 -9.96 -4.33 11.67
CA ALA A 34 -8.65 -4.44 11.06
C ALA A 34 -7.94 -3.08 10.98
N TYR A 35 -6.62 -3.12 10.85
CA TYR A 35 -5.83 -1.95 10.50
C TYR A 35 -6.05 -1.61 9.02
N LEU A 36 -6.50 -0.39 8.72
CA LEU A 36 -6.52 0.13 7.35
C LEU A 36 -5.23 0.88 7.11
N VAL A 37 -4.44 0.40 6.16
CA VAL A 37 -3.19 1.02 5.75
C VAL A 37 -3.36 1.65 4.39
N TYR A 38 -3.25 2.98 4.36
CA TYR A 38 -3.35 3.80 3.17
C TYR A 38 -1.97 3.98 2.56
N LEU A 39 -1.81 3.51 1.33
CA LEU A 39 -0.61 3.66 0.53
C LEU A 39 -0.83 4.78 -0.48
N MET A 40 -0.06 5.86 -0.39
CA MET A 40 -0.20 7.01 -1.28
C MET A 40 1.05 7.18 -2.15
N ALA A 41 0.88 7.26 -3.47
CA ALA A 41 1.94 7.62 -4.40
C ALA A 41 1.40 8.60 -5.45
N ASN A 42 1.98 9.80 -5.50
CA ASN A 42 1.48 10.92 -6.31
C ASN A 42 0.03 11.26 -5.95
N THR A 43 -0.90 11.21 -6.92
CA THR A 43 -2.35 11.44 -6.75
C THR A 43 -3.15 10.15 -6.59
N ARG A 44 -2.49 9.02 -6.35
CA ARG A 44 -3.12 7.70 -6.24
C ARG A 44 -3.01 7.17 -4.82
N GLU A 45 -4.04 6.43 -4.43
CA GLU A 45 -4.17 5.81 -3.12
C GLU A 45 -4.59 4.35 -3.28
N ALA A 46 -4.02 3.48 -2.47
CA ALA A 46 -4.49 2.11 -2.29
C ALA A 46 -4.65 1.81 -0.80
N THR A 47 -5.80 1.28 -0.41
CA THR A 47 -6.05 0.84 0.97
C THR A 47 -5.78 -0.65 1.10
N VAL A 48 -5.08 -1.04 2.16
CA VAL A 48 -4.80 -2.42 2.53
C VAL A 48 -5.42 -2.67 3.91
N SER A 49 -6.36 -3.62 3.99
CA SER A 49 -6.88 -4.09 5.27
C SER A 49 -5.96 -5.18 5.83
N ILE A 50 -5.47 -4.98 7.05
CA ILE A 50 -4.51 -5.84 7.73
C ILE A 50 -5.10 -6.28 9.07
N PRO A 51 -5.47 -7.56 9.21
CA PRO A 51 -5.89 -8.13 10.48
C PRO A 51 -4.86 -7.92 11.62
N PRO A 52 -5.31 -7.65 12.86
CA PRO A 52 -4.40 -7.36 13.98
C PRO A 52 -3.50 -8.56 14.34
N ASP A 53 -3.98 -9.79 14.20
CA ASP A 53 -3.22 -11.01 14.43
C ASP A 53 -2.04 -11.15 13.46
N LEU A 54 -2.19 -10.70 12.22
CA LEU A 54 -1.09 -10.64 11.25
C LEU A 54 -0.03 -9.59 11.60
N VAL A 55 -0.46 -8.46 12.17
CA VAL A 55 0.47 -7.44 12.67
C VAL A 55 1.26 -8.00 13.84
N GLU A 56 0.60 -8.59 14.82
CA GLU A 56 1.24 -9.19 16.00
C GLU A 56 2.22 -10.31 15.61
N ASP A 57 1.83 -11.22 14.72
CA ASP A 57 2.70 -12.28 14.21
C ASP A 57 3.92 -11.70 13.48
N ALA A 58 3.74 -10.67 12.65
CA ALA A 58 4.84 -10.05 11.93
C ALA A 58 5.81 -9.28 12.85
N LEU A 59 5.31 -8.62 13.90
CA LEU A 59 6.14 -7.91 14.88
C LEU A 59 6.97 -8.87 15.75
N THR A 60 6.44 -10.06 16.01
CA THR A 60 7.13 -11.11 16.79
C THR A 60 8.03 -12.01 15.94
N GLY A 61 8.11 -11.79 14.62
CA GLY A 61 8.90 -12.60 13.70
C GLY A 61 8.30 -13.98 13.40
N GLY A 62 6.98 -14.07 13.49
CA GLY A 62 6.19 -15.26 13.23
C GLY A 62 6.15 -15.71 11.77
N LYS A 63 5.48 -16.85 11.54
CA LYS A 63 5.51 -17.57 10.26
C LYS A 63 4.62 -16.95 9.19
N ARG A 64 3.71 -16.04 9.55
CA ARG A 64 2.73 -15.41 8.64
C ARG A 64 3.21 -14.08 8.06
N LEU A 65 4.48 -13.74 8.24
CA LEU A 65 5.09 -12.55 7.60
C LEU A 65 4.89 -12.55 6.07
N SER A 66 4.93 -13.72 5.41
CA SER A 66 4.70 -13.84 3.97
C SER A 66 3.26 -13.49 3.55
N GLU A 67 2.27 -13.74 4.41
CA GLU A 67 0.87 -13.39 4.19
C GLU A 67 0.68 -11.88 4.20
N LEU A 68 1.30 -11.22 5.18
CA LEU A 68 1.36 -9.76 5.28
C LEU A 68 2.08 -9.15 4.07
N GLU A 69 3.25 -9.70 3.69
CA GLU A 69 3.96 -9.28 2.48
C GLU A 69 3.07 -9.37 1.25
N GLY A 70 2.31 -10.45 1.09
CA GLY A 70 1.38 -10.63 -0.01
C GLY A 70 0.25 -9.58 -0.04
N LEU A 71 -0.30 -9.20 1.12
CA LEU A 71 -1.31 -8.13 1.22
C LEU A 71 -0.74 -6.78 0.78
N VAL A 72 0.43 -6.41 1.30
CA VAL A 72 1.11 -5.16 0.96
C VAL A 72 1.52 -5.13 -0.52
N GLN A 73 2.02 -6.25 -1.06
CA GLN A 73 2.34 -6.38 -2.49
C GLN A 73 1.12 -6.15 -3.38
N ARG A 74 -0.04 -6.70 -3.03
CA ARG A 74 -1.28 -6.47 -3.80
C ARG A 74 -1.71 -5.00 -3.76
N GLY A 75 -1.66 -4.37 -2.59
CA GLY A 75 -1.94 -2.94 -2.45
C GLY A 75 -0.99 -2.08 -3.28
N ALA A 76 0.31 -2.39 -3.23
CA ALA A 76 1.33 -1.67 -3.97
C ALA A 76 1.24 -1.91 -5.49
N ALA A 77 0.91 -3.13 -5.92
CA ALA A 77 0.67 -3.44 -7.33
C ALA A 77 -0.55 -2.69 -7.88
N ARG A 78 -1.62 -2.56 -7.08
CA ARG A 78 -2.78 -1.74 -7.43
C ARG A 78 -2.38 -0.27 -7.60
N LEU A 79 -1.61 0.26 -6.65
CA LEU A 79 -1.09 1.64 -6.68
C LEU A 79 -0.25 1.89 -7.95
N GLN A 80 0.61 0.95 -8.34
CA GLN A 80 1.41 1.03 -9.56
C GLN A 80 0.58 0.93 -10.84
N LYS A 81 -0.42 0.04 -10.88
CA LYS A 81 -1.33 -0.10 -12.03
C LYS A 81 -2.02 1.23 -12.30
N GLU A 82 -2.57 1.87 -11.26
CA GLU A 82 -3.23 3.17 -11.38
C GLU A 82 -2.28 4.32 -11.75
N ALA A 83 -0.99 4.22 -11.40
CA ALA A 83 0.04 5.16 -11.84
C ALA A 83 0.46 4.95 -13.30
N HIS A 84 0.44 3.71 -13.82
CA HIS A 84 0.90 3.38 -15.17
C HIS A 84 -0.04 3.88 -16.28
N TYR A 85 -1.36 3.85 -16.06
CA TYR A 85 -2.34 4.28 -17.07
C TYR A 85 -2.24 5.77 -17.46
N LEU A 86 -1.55 6.60 -16.67
CA LEU A 86 -1.35 8.03 -16.98
C LEU A 86 -0.22 8.30 -17.99
N LYS A 87 0.70 7.35 -18.24
CA LYS A 87 1.75 7.53 -19.26
C LYS A 87 1.24 7.37 -20.69
N THR A 88 0.02 6.87 -20.87
CA THR A 88 -0.53 6.52 -22.19
C THR A 88 -1.42 7.62 -22.78
N ASP A 89 -1.89 8.57 -21.98
CA ASP A 89 -2.82 9.65 -22.41
C ASP A 89 -2.15 10.95 -22.89
N VAL A 90 -0.85 10.92 -23.22
CA VAL A 90 -0.13 12.08 -23.78
C VAL A 90 0.56 11.71 -25.09
N LYS A 91 -0.20 11.22 -26.07
CA LYS A 91 0.23 11.16 -27.50
C LYS A 91 -0.94 11.26 -28.50
N LEU A 92 -1.96 12.09 -28.24
CA LEU A 92 -3.08 12.25 -29.19
C LEU A 92 -3.47 13.69 -29.58
N MET A 93 -2.64 14.70 -29.31
CA MET A 93 -2.90 16.06 -29.83
C MET A 93 -1.65 16.67 -30.46
N ASP A 94 -1.30 16.18 -31.64
CA ASP A 94 -0.47 16.91 -32.62
C ASP A 94 -0.79 16.47 -34.08
N ARG A 95 -2.06 16.12 -34.33
CA ARG A 95 -2.58 15.93 -35.69
C ARG A 95 -3.84 16.77 -35.88
N TRP A 96 -3.65 18.08 -35.89
CA TRP A 96 -4.36 19.07 -36.70
C TRP A 96 -4.00 20.47 -36.20
N SER A 97 -3.06 21.10 -36.90
CA SER A 97 -3.12 22.54 -37.18
C SER A 97 -2.34 22.75 -38.47
N SER A 98 -2.97 23.53 -39.35
CA SER A 98 -2.73 23.69 -40.78
C SER A 98 -1.35 24.19 -41.18
#